data_AF-A0A7X6VII1-F1
#
_entry.id   AF-A0A7X6VII1-F1
#
_cell.length_a   1.000
_cell.length_b   1.000
_cell.length_c   1.000
_cell.angle_alpha   90.00
_cell.angle_beta   90.00
_cell.angle_gamma   90.00
#
_symmetry.space_group_name_H-M   'P 1'
#
loop_
_entity.id
_entity.type
_entity.pdbx_description
1 polymer ?
#
loop_
_entity_poly.entity_id
_entity_poly.type
_entity_poly.pdbx_seq_one_letter_code
_entity_poly.pdbx_strand_id
1 'polypeptide(L)' 'MINILAMNEALEKYGFFYHHGCHCGGVLKKYYRREAYELMITPSRKKWKIRLSGRTVADGLDSELEQKLKEIYDKKAD' A
#
# COMPACT_ATOMS: atom_id res chain seq x y z
N MET A 1 -5.88 18.68 0.78
CA MET A 1 -6.61 17.46 0.38
C MET A 1 -5.61 16.47 -0.18
N ILE A 2 -5.66 15.20 0.24
CA ILE A 2 -4.96 14.14 -0.47
C ILE A 2 -5.64 14.01 -1.83
N ASN A 3 -4.88 14.03 -2.92
CA ASN A 3 -5.42 13.70 -4.22
C ASN A 3 -5.63 12.18 -4.26
N ILE A 4 -6.81 11.74 -3.83
CA ILE A 4 -7.18 10.32 -3.74
C ILE A 4 -7.00 9.63 -5.11
N LEU A 5 -7.14 10.37 -6.21
CA LEU A 5 -6.92 9.87 -7.58
C LEU A 5 -5.46 9.44 -7.80
N ALA A 6 -4.50 10.33 -7.52
CA ALA A 6 -3.07 10.03 -7.70
C ALA A 6 -2.61 8.84 -6.84
N MET A 7 -3.18 8.73 -5.63
CA MET A 7 -2.94 7.57 -4.78
C MET A 7 -3.55 6.30 -5.38
N ASN A 8 -4.78 6.35 -5.89
CA ASN A 8 -5.42 5.20 -6.52
C ASN A 8 -4.64 4.69 -7.75
N GLU A 9 -4.17 5.61 -8.60
CA GLU A 9 -3.35 5.28 -9.77
C GLU A 9 -2.04 4.57 -9.38
N ALA A 10 -1.36 5.05 -8.34
CA ALA A 10 -0.15 4.39 -7.83
C ALA A 10 -0.45 2.98 -7.32
N LEU A 11 -1.56 2.79 -6.60
CA LEU A 11 -1.95 1.50 -6.04
C LEU A 11 -2.30 0.47 -7.12
N GLU A 12 -3.06 0.90 -8.14
CA GLU A 12 -3.38 0.07 -9.31
C GLU A 12 -2.10 -0.30 -10.08
N LYS A 13 -1.19 0.66 -10.31
CA LYS A 13 0.12 0.42 -10.94
C LYS A 13 0.94 -0.65 -10.23
N TYR A 14 0.90 -0.70 -8.91
CA TYR A 14 1.62 -1.70 -8.12
C TYR A 14 0.78 -2.94 -7.77
N GLY A 15 -0.44 -3.08 -8.29
CA GLY A 15 -1.29 -4.26 -8.14
C GLY A 15 -1.87 -4.44 -6.72
N PHE A 16 -2.09 -3.35 -5.99
CA PHE A 16 -2.83 -3.36 -4.74
C PHE A 16 -4.31 -3.06 -5.03
N PHE A 17 -5.20 -3.96 -4.59
CA PHE A 17 -6.63 -3.80 -4.80
C PHE A 17 -7.32 -3.26 -3.55
N TYR A 18 -8.22 -2.29 -3.73
CA TYR A 18 -9.01 -1.72 -2.64
C TYR A 18 -10.04 -2.73 -2.15
N HIS A 19 -9.82 -3.27 -0.95
CA HIS A 19 -10.86 -4.02 -0.26
C HIS A 19 -11.71 -3.04 0.54
N HIS A 20 -12.90 -2.74 0.03
CA HIS A 20 -13.87 -1.87 0.70
C HIS A 20 -14.29 -2.51 2.03
N GLY A 21 -13.83 -1.92 3.14
CA GLY A 21 -14.20 -2.39 4.46
C GLY A 21 -13.45 -1.74 5.61
N CYS A 22 -13.33 -0.41 5.67
CA CYS A 22 -13.24 0.28 6.96
C CYS A 22 -13.36 1.80 6.84
N HIS A 23 -14.29 2.38 7.60
CA HIS A 23 -14.55 3.82 7.74
C HIS A 23 -13.37 4.65 8.31
N CYS A 24 -12.22 4.06 8.59
CA CYS A 24 -11.08 4.73 9.25
C CYS A 24 -9.73 4.54 8.52
N GLY A 25 -9.72 3.85 7.37
CA GLY A 25 -8.52 3.54 6.61
C GLY A 25 -8.73 2.29 5.77
N GLY A 26 -8.36 2.36 4.48
CA GLY A 26 -8.46 1.23 3.57
C GLY A 26 -7.29 0.27 3.79
N VAL A 27 -7.56 -1.03 3.80
CA VAL A 27 -6.52 -2.06 3.72
C VAL A 27 -6.59 -2.63 2.30
N LEU A 28 -5.53 -2.43 1.53
CA LEU A 28 -5.36 -3.02 0.22
C LEU A 28 -4.58 -4.31 0.37
N LYS A 29 -4.91 -5.32 -0.44
CA LYS A 29 -4.18 -6.59 -0.43
C LYS A 29 -3.55 -6.86 -1.78
N LYS A 30 -2.33 -7.38 -1.74
CA LYS A 30 -1.62 -7.92 -2.89
C LYS A 30 -1.08 -9.29 -2.51
N TYR A 31 -1.41 -10.29 -3.31
CA TYR A 31 -0.88 -11.63 -3.17
C TYR A 31 0.29 -11.78 -4.13
N TYR A 32 1.46 -12.14 -3.61
CA TYR A 32 2.62 -12.48 -4.44
C TYR A 32 3.10 -13.88 -4.07
N ARG A 33 3.09 -14.79 -5.05
CA ARG A 33 3.33 -16.22 -4.85
C ARG A 33 2.40 -16.80 -3.76
N ARG A 34 2.90 -16.92 -2.53
CA ARG A 34 2.19 -17.43 -1.33
C ARG A 34 2.17 -16.44 -0.17
N GLU A 35 2.70 -15.23 -0.39
CA GLU A 35 2.79 -14.18 0.63
C GLU A 35 1.69 -13.14 0.41
N ALA A 36 0.97 -12.79 1.48
CA ALA A 36 -0.03 -11.74 1.46
C ALA A 36 0.59 -10.45 1.99
N TYR A 37 0.70 -9.45 1.11
CA TYR A 37 1.03 -8.08 1.46
C TYR A 37 -0.25 -7.30 1.72
N GLU A 38 -0.30 -6.58 2.82
CA GLU A 38 -1.42 -5.72 3.20
C GLU A 38 -0.91 -4.28 3.30
N LEU A 39 -1.41 -3.38 2.45
CA LEU A 39 -1.13 -1.95 2.52
C LEU A 39 -2.30 -1.25 3.22
N MET A 40 -2.06 -0.79 4.43
CA MET A 40 -3.01 0.02 5.19
C MET A 40 -2.74 1.50 4.92
N ILE A 41 -3.77 2.25 4.53
CA ILE A 41 -3.69 3.68 4.26
C ILE A 41 -4.64 4.42 5.19
N THR A 42 -4.12 5.43 5.90
CA THR A 42 -4.89 6.32 6.76
C THR A 42 -5.00 7.70 6.09
N PRO A 43 -6.11 8.01 5.39
CA PRO A 43 -6.26 9.24 4.63
C PRO A 43 -6.19 10.48 5.53
N SER A 44 -6.79 10.45 6.72
CA SER A 44 -6.78 11.61 7.63
C SER A 44 -5.39 11.99 8.13
N ARG A 45 -4.43 11.05 8.10
CA ARG A 45 -3.07 11.25 8.62
C ARG A 45 -1.99 11.18 7.55
N LYS A 46 -2.34 11.00 6.26
CA LYS A 46 -1.36 10.82 5.17
C LYS A 46 -0.34 9.71 5.45
N LYS A 47 -0.73 8.69 6.22
CA LYS A 47 0.16 7.62 6.68
C LYS A 47 -0.20 6.31 6.01
N TRP A 48 0.81 5.49 5.78
CA TRP A 48 0.63 4.14 5.26
C TRP A 48 1.49 3.12 6.02
N LYS A 49 1.08 1.86 5.98
CA LYS A 49 1.83 0.71 6.52
C LYS A 49 1.70 -0.49 5.60
N ILE A 50 2.82 -1.14 5.27
CA ILE A 50 2.86 -2.41 4.55
C ILE A 50 3.12 -3.53 5.56
N ARG A 51 2.24 -4.53 5.56
CA ARG A 51 2.36 -5.73 6.37
C ARG A 51 2.58 -6.94 5.48
N LEU A 52 3.38 -7.89 5.96
CA LEU A 52 3.64 -9.19 5.37
C LEU A 52 3.24 -10.26 6.38
N SER A 53 2.23 -11.07 6.07
CA SER A 53 1.73 -12.13 6.97
C SER A 53 1.44 -11.60 8.40
N GLY A 54 0.86 -10.40 8.49
CA GLY A 54 0.53 -9.74 9.75
C GLY A 54 1.67 -8.94 10.43
N ARG A 55 2.91 -8.96 9.93
CA ARG A 55 4.03 -8.18 10.47
C ARG A 55 4.28 -6.91 9.67
N THR A 56 4.47 -5.77 10.31
CA THR A 56 4.84 -4.52 9.61
C THR A 56 6.25 -4.65 9.05
N VAL A 57 6.41 -4.44 7.75
CA VAL A 57 7.70 -4.48 7.04
C VAL A 57 8.12 -3.11 6.50
N ALA A 58 7.18 -2.17 6.38
CA ALA A 58 7.45 -0.78 6.06
C ALA A 58 6.28 0.11 6.52
N ASP A 59 6.55 1.36 6.88
CA ASP A 59 5.55 2.40 7.11
C ASP A 59 6.15 3.79 6.87
N GLY A 60 5.31 4.78 6.59
CA GLY A 60 5.76 6.13 6.22
C GLY A 60 4.63 7.08 5.86
N LEU A 61 5.00 8.21 5.24
CA LEU A 61 4.07 9.23 4.75
C LEU A 61 3.76 9.06 3.25
N ASP A 62 2.61 9.54 2.79
CA ASP A 62 2.14 9.37 1.41
C ASP A 62 3.17 9.82 0.35
N SER A 63 3.94 10.87 0.64
CA SER A 63 5.03 11.36 -0.22
C SER A 63 6.12 10.33 -0.53
N GLU A 64 6.31 9.34 0.34
CA GLU A 64 7.32 8.29 0.22
C GLU A 64 6.71 6.96 -0.29
N LEU A 65 5.38 6.87 -0.37
CA LEU A 65 4.66 5.62 -0.66
C LEU A 65 5.06 5.06 -2.03
N GLU A 66 5.03 5.88 -3.08
CA GLU A 66 5.33 5.43 -4.44
C GLU A 66 6.75 4.89 -4.55
N GLN A 67 7.72 5.60 -3.98
CA GLN A 67 9.11 5.16 -3.97
C GLN A 67 9.26 3.82 -3.23
N LYS A 68 8.55 3.64 -2.11
CA LYS A 68 8.63 2.38 -1.36
C LYS A 68 7.97 1.22 -2.08
N LEU A 69 6.82 1.45 -2.69
CA LEU A 69 6.13 0.46 -3.52
C LEU A 69 7.01 0.05 -4.71
N LYS A 70 7.71 1.01 -5.32
CA LYS A 70 8.71 0.75 -6.37
C LYS A 70 9.85 -0.12 -5.85
N GLU A 71 10.49 0.23 -4.73
CA GLU A 71 11.56 -0.58 -4.13
C GLU A 71 11.13 -2.04 -3.87
N ILE A 72 9.91 -2.24 -3.37
CA ILE A 72 9.38 -3.59 -3.08
C ILE A 72 9.12 -4.35 -4.38
N TYR A 73 8.63 -3.67 -5.42
CA TYR A 73 8.36 -4.27 -6.71
C TYR A 73 9.66 -4.63 -7.46
N ASP A 74 10.60 -3.70 -7.56
CA ASP A 74 11.91 -3.90 -8.21
C ASP A 74 12.71 -5.02 -7.52
N LYS A 75 12.75 -5.07 -6.18
CA LYS A 75 13.39 -6.16 -5.43
C LYS A 75 12.79 -7.55 -5.67
N LYS A 76 11.62 -7.63 -6.31
CA LYS A 76 10.90 -8.89 -6.59
C LYS A 76 10.88 -9.21 -8.10
N ALA A 77 11.46 -8.35 -8.95
CA ALA A 77 11.62 -8.59 -10.39
C ALA A 77 12.94 -9.32 -10.73
N ASP A 78 13.88 -9.35 -9.79
CA ASP A 78 15.05 -10.23 -9.74
C ASP A 78 14.68 -11.61 -9.14
#